data_AF-A0A6I7QKX8-F1
#
_entry.id   AF-A0A6I7QKX8-F1
#
_cell.length_a   1.000
_cell.length_b   1.000
_cell.length_c   1.000
_cell.angle_alpha   90.00
_cell.angle_beta   90.00
_cell.angle_gamma   90.00
#
_symmetry.space_group_name_H-M   'P 1'
#
loop_
_entity.id
_entity.type
_entity.pdbx_description
1 polymer ?
#
loop_
_entity_poly.entity_id
_entity_poly.type
_entity_poly.pdbx_seq_one_letter_code
_entity_poly.pdbx_strand_id
1 'polypeptide(L)'
;MKELLQALNDLEDKTIEPNIVREVLSVINFSKLSYLEYLENCDMEAYNRIKISDKPLQVFLMLWPPQFLLPIHQHNNFWGFVIPLKGIVAETIYGYAPRKKKVFLHPTKTYKTGEIIYEPYNVIHKLQNTSPLEPTASLHIYYPPSYSYKGTVIFDAQNRRLAVLNEKASKLSWDLPEDHYDSIQEDAYDVEKLW
;
A
#
# COMPACT_ATOMS: atom_id res chain seq x y z
N MET A 1 -2.91 -19.54 0.19
CA MET A 1 -2.28 -18.80 -0.91
C MET A 1 -2.55 -19.43 -2.27
N LYS A 2 -2.31 -20.74 -2.45
CA LYS A 2 -2.41 -21.45 -3.75
C LYS A 2 -3.72 -21.19 -4.53
N GLU A 3 -4.87 -21.35 -3.88
CA GLU A 3 -6.19 -21.11 -4.50
C GLU A 3 -6.34 -19.69 -5.04
N LEU A 4 -5.95 -18.68 -4.25
CA LEU A 4 -5.98 -17.28 -4.68
C LEU A 4 -5.05 -17.05 -5.87
N LEU A 5 -3.81 -17.53 -5.81
CA LEU A 5 -2.86 -17.35 -6.92
C LEU A 5 -3.36 -18.02 -8.20
N GLN A 6 -3.96 -19.21 -8.10
CA GLN A 6 -4.59 -19.86 -9.25
C GLN A 6 -5.71 -19.01 -9.82
N ALA A 7 -6.64 -18.53 -8.99
CA ALA A 7 -7.76 -17.71 -9.45
C ALA A 7 -7.31 -16.37 -10.07
N LEU A 8 -6.22 -15.77 -9.59
CA LEU A 8 -5.62 -14.59 -10.22
C LEU A 8 -4.92 -14.94 -11.54
N ASN A 9 -4.25 -16.09 -11.64
CA ASN A 9 -3.62 -16.56 -12.87
C ASN A 9 -4.65 -16.85 -13.98
N ASP A 10 -5.84 -17.31 -13.62
CA ASP A 10 -6.95 -17.53 -14.56
C ASP A 10 -7.49 -16.22 -15.19
N LEU A 11 -6.89 -15.07 -14.84
CA LEU A 11 -7.15 -13.77 -15.46
C LEU A 11 -6.12 -13.37 -16.54
N GLU A 12 -5.07 -14.16 -16.80
CA GLU A 12 -3.92 -13.77 -17.63
C GLU A 12 -4.30 -13.28 -19.04
N ASP A 13 -5.27 -13.95 -19.68
CA ASP A 13 -5.73 -13.62 -21.03
C ASP A 13 -6.93 -12.65 -21.04
N LYS A 14 -7.28 -12.05 -19.90
CA LYS A 14 -8.44 -11.16 -19.76
C LYS A 14 -8.01 -9.70 -19.66
N THR A 15 -8.93 -8.81 -20.01
CA THR A 15 -8.81 -7.39 -19.62
C THR A 15 -9.00 -7.29 -18.11
N ILE A 16 -7.94 -6.95 -17.38
CA ILE A 16 -7.98 -6.89 -15.92
C ILE A 16 -8.47 -5.52 -15.46
N GLU A 17 -9.68 -5.52 -14.93
CA GLU A 17 -10.35 -4.37 -14.32
C GLU A 17 -10.57 -4.61 -12.81
N PRO A 18 -10.73 -3.56 -11.98
CA PRO A 18 -10.92 -3.73 -10.54
C PRO A 18 -12.08 -4.66 -10.15
N ASN A 19 -13.17 -4.68 -10.94
CA ASN A 19 -14.34 -5.48 -10.63
C ASN A 19 -14.09 -6.98 -10.77
N ILE A 20 -13.37 -7.43 -11.81
CA ILE A 20 -13.10 -8.87 -11.98
C ILE A 20 -12.17 -9.40 -10.89
N VAL A 21 -11.23 -8.56 -10.43
CA VAL A 21 -10.37 -8.91 -9.30
C VAL A 21 -11.20 -8.95 -8.02
N ARG A 22 -12.10 -7.99 -7.81
CA ARG A 22 -13.01 -7.99 -6.66
C ARG A 22 -13.88 -9.26 -6.61
N GLU A 23 -14.38 -9.73 -7.74
CA GLU A 23 -15.12 -11.00 -7.83
C GLU A 23 -14.27 -12.18 -7.39
N VAL A 24 -13.03 -12.28 -7.88
CA VAL A 24 -12.07 -13.30 -7.41
C VAL A 24 -11.86 -13.20 -5.90
N LEU A 25 -11.61 -12.01 -5.36
CA LEU A 25 -11.37 -11.83 -3.93
C LEU A 25 -12.61 -12.16 -3.08
N SER A 26 -13.82 -11.95 -3.61
CA SER A 26 -15.07 -12.15 -2.85
C SER A 26 -15.36 -13.61 -2.48
N VAL A 27 -14.79 -14.56 -3.22
CA VAL A 27 -14.98 -16.00 -2.97
C VAL A 27 -13.87 -16.63 -2.13
N ILE A 28 -12.76 -15.90 -1.89
CA ILE A 28 -11.64 -16.40 -1.11
C ILE A 28 -11.91 -16.27 0.39
N ASN A 29 -11.73 -17.38 1.11
CA ASN A 29 -11.74 -17.35 2.57
C ASN A 29 -10.37 -16.95 3.14
N PHE A 30 -10.15 -15.65 3.31
CA PHE A 30 -8.88 -15.10 3.81
C PHE A 30 -8.49 -15.61 5.21
N SER A 31 -9.46 -15.93 6.07
CA SER A 31 -9.17 -16.50 7.42
C SER A 31 -8.54 -17.89 7.37
N LYS A 32 -8.70 -18.62 6.25
CA LYS A 32 -8.12 -19.95 6.02
C LYS A 32 -6.96 -19.92 5.03
N LEU A 33 -6.56 -18.74 4.57
CA LEU A 33 -5.48 -18.61 3.60
C LEU A 33 -4.16 -19.00 4.28
N SER A 34 -3.55 -20.12 3.85
CA SER A 34 -2.19 -20.45 4.29
C SER A 34 -1.18 -19.51 3.63
N TYR A 35 -0.33 -18.84 4.42
CA TYR A 35 0.74 -17.95 3.96
C TYR A 35 2.02 -17.98 4.83
N LEU A 36 2.05 -18.77 5.90
CA LEU A 36 3.19 -18.79 6.82
C LEU A 36 4.48 -19.30 6.18
N GLU A 37 4.38 -20.20 5.19
CA GLU A 37 5.52 -20.70 4.40
C GLU A 37 6.31 -19.57 3.72
N TYR A 38 5.68 -18.44 3.39
CA TYR A 38 6.35 -17.29 2.78
C TYR A 38 7.08 -16.41 3.81
N LEU A 39 6.88 -16.64 5.11
CA LEU A 39 7.44 -15.86 6.21
C LEU A 39 8.58 -16.57 6.96
N GLU A 40 8.92 -17.81 6.61
CA GLU A 40 9.86 -18.64 7.39
C GLU A 40 11.24 -18.01 7.60
N ASN A 41 11.69 -17.18 6.65
CA ASN A 41 12.99 -16.51 6.69
C ASN A 41 12.89 -15.00 6.93
N CYS A 42 11.72 -14.51 7.34
CA CYS A 42 11.50 -13.09 7.60
C CYS A 42 11.79 -12.74 9.06
N ASP A 43 12.39 -11.57 9.27
CA ASP A 43 12.46 -10.97 10.60
C ASP A 43 11.07 -10.47 11.00
N MET A 44 10.45 -11.12 11.98
CA MET A 44 9.09 -10.81 12.39
C MET A 44 8.94 -9.44 13.06
N GLU A 45 10.05 -8.84 13.50
CA GLU A 45 10.12 -7.51 14.11
C GLU A 45 10.44 -6.42 13.08
N ALA A 46 10.77 -6.80 11.84
CA ALA A 46 11.05 -5.87 10.76
C ALA A 46 9.87 -5.75 9.78
N TYR A 47 9.86 -4.64 9.06
CA TYR A 47 8.98 -4.49 7.91
C TYR A 47 9.48 -5.38 6.77
N ASN A 48 8.64 -6.31 6.33
CA ASN A 48 8.95 -7.21 5.23
C ASN A 48 7.96 -6.98 4.10
N ARG A 49 8.46 -6.99 2.86
CA ARG A 49 7.66 -6.97 1.64
C ARG A 49 8.12 -8.09 0.73
N ILE A 50 7.39 -9.19 0.73
CA ILE A 50 7.73 -10.43 0.03
C ILE A 50 6.90 -10.48 -1.24
N LYS A 51 7.57 -10.56 -2.39
CA LYS A 51 6.90 -10.72 -3.67
C LYS A 51 6.51 -12.19 -3.87
N ILE A 52 5.22 -12.44 -4.10
CA ILE A 52 4.62 -13.77 -4.20
C ILE A 52 4.31 -14.12 -5.65
N SER A 53 3.85 -13.15 -6.45
CA SER A 53 3.63 -13.32 -7.88
C SER A 53 4.00 -12.06 -8.65
N ASP A 54 4.47 -12.24 -9.88
CA ASP A 54 4.81 -11.17 -10.82
C ASP A 54 3.70 -10.90 -11.85
N LYS A 55 2.92 -11.91 -12.23
CA LYS A 55 1.89 -11.83 -13.27
C LYS A 55 0.72 -12.77 -12.94
N PRO A 56 -0.49 -12.51 -13.50
CA PRO A 56 -0.86 -11.35 -14.32
C PRO A 56 -1.14 -10.08 -13.48
N LEU A 57 -1.25 -10.23 -12.15
CA LEU A 57 -1.18 -9.16 -11.17
C LEU A 57 0.05 -9.37 -10.29
N GLN A 58 0.63 -8.28 -9.81
CA GLN A 58 1.73 -8.38 -8.86
C GLN A 58 1.18 -8.56 -7.45
N VAL A 59 1.66 -9.57 -6.73
CA VAL A 59 1.16 -9.91 -5.39
C VAL A 59 2.30 -9.81 -4.38
N PHE A 60 2.07 -9.09 -3.29
CA PHE A 60 2.99 -8.98 -2.17
C PHE A 60 2.33 -9.45 -0.88
N LEU A 61 3.07 -10.21 -0.08
CA LEU A 61 2.80 -10.42 1.32
C LEU A 61 3.64 -9.45 2.13
N MET A 62 2.99 -8.70 3.02
CA MET A 62 3.63 -7.64 3.78
C MET A 62 3.46 -7.90 5.26
N LEU A 63 4.58 -7.82 6.00
CA LEU A 63 4.60 -7.92 7.45
C LEU A 63 4.96 -6.56 8.03
N TRP A 64 4.17 -6.13 9.00
CA TRP A 64 4.19 -4.81 9.58
C TRP A 64 4.49 -4.94 11.07
N PRO A 65 5.63 -4.46 11.56
CA PRO A 65 5.91 -4.39 12.98
C PRO A 65 4.85 -3.58 13.72
N PRO A 66 4.74 -3.74 15.05
CA PRO A 66 3.91 -2.87 15.87
C PRO A 66 4.18 -1.39 15.57
N GLN A 67 3.11 -0.60 15.46
CA GLN A 67 3.14 0.84 15.18
C GLN A 67 3.76 1.26 13.83
N PHE A 68 4.18 0.33 12.97
CA PHE A 68 4.77 0.66 11.68
C PHE A 68 3.77 1.35 10.76
N LEU A 69 4.23 2.37 10.04
CA LEU A 69 3.48 3.06 8.99
C LEU A 69 4.34 3.24 7.75
N LEU A 70 3.67 3.26 6.59
CA LEU A 70 4.28 3.82 5.39
C LEU A 70 4.14 5.35 5.40
N PRO A 71 5.04 6.09 4.71
CA PRO A 71 4.79 7.49 4.41
C PRO A 71 3.41 7.69 3.78
N ILE A 72 2.82 8.87 3.96
CA ILE A 72 1.62 9.23 3.19
C ILE A 72 2.05 9.26 1.73
N HIS A 73 1.33 8.58 0.84
CA HIS A 73 1.81 8.43 -0.53
C HIS A 73 0.69 8.32 -1.56
N GLN A 74 1.06 8.58 -2.81
CA GLN A 74 0.20 8.49 -3.99
C GLN A 74 0.90 7.72 -5.10
N HIS A 75 0.29 6.63 -5.56
CA HIS A 75 0.72 5.91 -6.76
C HIS A 75 -0.07 6.38 -7.97
N ASN A 76 0.62 6.62 -9.09
CA ASN A 76 0.01 7.08 -10.34
C ASN A 76 0.04 6.03 -11.47
N ASN A 77 0.75 4.92 -11.25
CA ASN A 77 1.08 3.92 -12.26
C ASN A 77 0.39 2.57 -12.02
N PHE A 78 -0.30 2.38 -10.90
CA PHE A 78 -1.14 1.20 -10.65
C PHE A 78 -2.36 1.54 -9.78
N TRP A 79 -3.33 0.63 -9.79
CA TRP A 79 -4.35 0.49 -8.75
C TRP A 79 -4.20 -0.86 -8.06
N GLY A 80 -4.87 -1.03 -6.93
CA GLY A 80 -4.70 -2.24 -6.14
C GLY A 80 -5.75 -2.55 -5.11
N PHE A 81 -5.47 -3.63 -4.39
CA PHE A 81 -6.22 -4.07 -3.23
C PHE A 81 -5.28 -4.40 -2.09
N VAL A 82 -5.66 -4.00 -0.88
CA VAL A 82 -5.02 -4.42 0.38
C VAL A 82 -6.00 -5.22 1.20
N ILE A 83 -5.55 -6.38 1.69
CA ILE A 83 -6.36 -7.29 2.48
C ILE A 83 -5.57 -7.67 3.73
N PRO A 84 -5.97 -7.25 4.94
CA PRO A 84 -5.38 -7.75 6.17
C PRO A 84 -5.58 -9.27 6.25
N LEU A 85 -4.52 -10.00 6.59
CA LEU A 85 -4.53 -11.44 6.83
C LEU A 85 -4.42 -11.76 8.33
N LYS A 86 -3.71 -10.92 9.08
CA LYS A 86 -3.62 -10.95 10.54
C LYS A 86 -3.58 -9.52 11.07
N GLY A 87 -4.27 -9.26 12.18
CA GLY A 87 -4.23 -7.96 12.85
C GLY A 87 -5.19 -6.94 12.23
N ILE A 88 -4.84 -5.66 12.33
CA ILE A 88 -5.65 -4.53 11.86
C ILE A 88 -4.77 -3.62 11.02
N VAL A 89 -5.24 -3.27 9.84
CA VAL A 89 -4.66 -2.20 9.02
C VAL A 89 -5.54 -0.97 9.16
N ALA A 90 -4.95 0.15 9.56
CA ALA A 90 -5.60 1.45 9.55
C ALA A 90 -5.25 2.19 8.26
N GLU A 91 -6.26 2.79 7.62
CA GLU A 91 -6.10 3.64 6.45
C GLU A 91 -6.60 5.05 6.75
N THR A 92 -5.76 6.05 6.49
CA THR A 92 -6.17 7.46 6.42
C THR A 92 -6.10 7.91 4.97
N ILE A 93 -7.21 8.36 4.39
CA ILE A 93 -7.24 8.98 3.05
C ILE A 93 -6.95 10.47 3.17
N TYR A 94 -6.20 11.00 2.21
CA TYR A 94 -5.87 12.41 2.08
C TYR A 94 -6.35 12.95 0.74
N GLY A 95 -6.61 14.24 0.69
CA GLY A 95 -6.72 15.00 -0.55
C GLY A 95 -5.62 16.06 -0.61
N TYR A 96 -5.20 16.41 -1.82
CA TYR A 96 -4.17 17.41 -2.05
C TYR A 96 -4.64 18.45 -3.07
N ALA A 97 -4.62 19.72 -2.67
CA ALA A 97 -4.92 20.87 -3.52
C ALA A 97 -3.65 21.71 -3.72
N PRO A 98 -2.81 21.38 -4.73
CA PRO A 98 -1.51 22.03 -4.94
C PRO A 98 -1.63 23.55 -5.12
N ARG A 99 -2.63 24.02 -5.86
CA ARG A 99 -2.87 25.46 -6.10
C ARG A 99 -3.18 26.25 -4.82
N LYS A 100 -3.76 25.58 -3.83
CA LYS A 100 -4.08 26.16 -2.52
C LYS A 100 -3.01 25.87 -1.48
N LYS A 101 -1.99 25.07 -1.83
CA LYS A 101 -1.00 24.53 -0.88
C LYS A 101 -1.68 23.89 0.33
N LYS A 102 -2.67 23.02 0.11
CA LYS A 102 -3.42 22.36 1.19
C LYS A 102 -3.44 20.86 1.04
N VAL A 103 -3.24 20.17 2.16
CA VAL A 103 -3.52 18.74 2.32
C VAL A 103 -4.67 18.59 3.32
N PHE A 104 -5.69 17.85 2.93
CA PHE A 104 -6.83 17.51 3.77
C PHE A 104 -6.71 16.04 4.16
N LEU A 105 -7.13 15.70 5.38
CA LEU A 105 -7.24 14.30 5.81
C LEU A 105 -8.68 13.96 6.15
N HIS A 106 -9.08 12.74 5.81
CA HIS A 106 -10.33 12.12 6.22
C HIS A 106 -10.15 11.34 7.52
N PRO A 107 -11.24 11.04 8.25
CA PRO A 107 -11.17 10.14 9.41
C PRO A 107 -10.56 8.79 9.03
N THR A 108 -9.68 8.29 9.90
CA THR A 108 -9.05 6.98 9.73
C THR A 108 -10.08 5.87 9.82
N LYS A 109 -10.02 4.92 8.89
CA LYS A 109 -10.77 3.67 8.91
C LYS A 109 -9.86 2.53 9.33
N THR A 110 -10.42 1.51 9.98
CA THR A 110 -9.70 0.30 10.36
C THR A 110 -10.31 -0.91 9.67
N TYR A 111 -9.44 -1.80 9.21
CA TYR A 111 -9.81 -3.00 8.47
C TYR A 111 -9.20 -4.23 9.15
N LYS A 112 -10.02 -5.25 9.33
CA LYS A 112 -9.71 -6.54 9.96
C LYS A 112 -9.45 -7.60 8.89
N THR A 113 -9.07 -8.80 9.33
CA THR A 113 -8.81 -9.95 8.46
C THR A 113 -9.92 -10.16 7.44
N GLY A 114 -9.54 -10.17 6.16
CA GLY A 114 -10.43 -10.42 5.02
C GLY A 114 -11.23 -9.22 4.52
N GLU A 115 -11.21 -8.08 5.22
CA GLU A 115 -11.80 -6.85 4.70
C GLU A 115 -10.95 -6.28 3.56
N ILE A 116 -11.60 -5.83 2.48
CA ILE A 116 -10.92 -5.42 1.25
C ILE A 116 -10.83 -3.89 1.21
N ILE A 117 -9.60 -3.38 1.16
CA ILE A 117 -9.29 -1.99 0.87
C ILE A 117 -9.04 -1.89 -0.63
N TYR A 118 -9.69 -0.96 -1.31
CA TYR A 118 -9.43 -0.66 -2.73
C TYR A 118 -8.59 0.61 -2.85
N GLU A 119 -7.50 0.51 -3.58
CA GLU A 119 -6.57 1.60 -3.87
C GLU A 119 -6.74 2.02 -5.34
N PRO A 120 -7.62 2.98 -5.67
CA PRO A 120 -7.71 3.49 -7.02
C PRO A 120 -6.45 4.28 -7.41
N TYR A 121 -6.26 4.48 -8.72
CA TYR A 121 -5.23 5.38 -9.21
C TYR A 121 -5.29 6.74 -8.51
N ASN A 122 -4.12 7.27 -8.15
CA ASN A 122 -3.94 8.58 -7.53
C ASN A 122 -4.63 8.75 -6.17
N VAL A 123 -5.05 7.67 -5.50
CA VAL A 123 -5.41 7.76 -4.08
C VAL A 123 -4.20 8.23 -3.28
N ILE A 124 -4.42 9.19 -2.39
CA ILE A 124 -3.40 9.61 -1.43
C ILE A 124 -3.81 8.99 -0.10
N HIS A 125 -2.97 8.13 0.45
CA HIS A 125 -3.33 7.47 1.69
C HIS A 125 -2.12 7.14 2.57
N LYS A 126 -2.42 6.74 3.80
CA LYS A 126 -1.47 6.23 4.77
C LYS A 126 -2.00 4.92 5.34
N LEU A 127 -1.21 3.86 5.20
CA LEU A 127 -1.46 2.58 5.83
C LEU A 127 -0.58 2.43 7.07
N GLN A 128 -1.18 1.92 8.14
CA GLN A 128 -0.51 1.78 9.43
C GLN A 128 -0.98 0.53 10.17
N ASN A 129 -0.03 -0.18 10.79
CA ASN A 129 -0.33 -1.07 11.91
C ASN A 129 -0.47 -0.22 13.17
N THR A 130 -1.68 -0.11 13.73
CA THR A 130 -1.92 0.71 14.94
C THR A 130 -1.70 -0.06 16.23
N SER A 131 -1.39 -1.36 16.15
CA SER A 131 -1.16 -2.16 17.35
C SER A 131 0.15 -1.75 18.04
N PRO A 132 0.14 -1.55 19.37
CA PRO A 132 1.36 -1.26 20.12
C PRO A 132 2.22 -2.49 20.36
N LEU A 133 1.67 -3.70 20.18
CA LEU A 133 2.31 -4.96 20.60
C LEU A 133 2.35 -6.01 19.49
N GLU A 134 1.34 -6.07 18.63
CA GLU A 134 1.16 -7.17 17.69
C GLU A 134 1.56 -6.78 16.26
N PRO A 135 2.31 -7.62 15.55
CA PRO A 135 2.54 -7.43 14.13
C PRO A 135 1.26 -7.69 13.33
N THR A 136 1.14 -7.00 12.20
CA THR A 136 0.06 -7.14 11.23
C THR A 136 0.62 -7.77 9.95
N ALA A 137 -0.16 -8.63 9.30
CA ALA A 137 0.17 -9.15 7.98
C ALA A 137 -0.92 -8.73 6.99
N SER A 138 -0.54 -8.29 5.80
CA SER A 138 -1.47 -7.93 4.73
C SER A 138 -1.02 -8.48 3.39
N LEU A 139 -2.00 -8.74 2.53
CA LEU A 139 -1.80 -9.03 1.12
C LEU A 139 -2.03 -7.76 0.31
N HIS A 140 -1.15 -7.49 -0.65
CA HIS A 140 -1.27 -6.38 -1.59
C HIS A 140 -1.28 -6.93 -3.01
N ILE A 141 -2.24 -6.51 -3.82
CA ILE A 141 -2.43 -6.97 -5.19
C ILE A 141 -2.49 -5.74 -6.09
N TYR A 142 -1.58 -5.64 -7.07
CA TYR A 142 -1.44 -4.45 -7.92
C TYR A 142 -1.57 -4.78 -9.41
N TYR A 143 -2.19 -3.85 -10.13
CA TYR A 143 -2.30 -3.88 -11.59
C TYR A 143 -2.08 -2.48 -12.20
N PRO A 144 -1.36 -2.33 -13.32
CA PRO A 144 -0.64 -3.37 -14.08
C PRO A 144 0.46 -4.07 -13.26
N PRO A 145 0.96 -5.26 -13.69
CA PRO A 145 2.05 -5.99 -13.02
C PRO A 145 3.42 -5.33 -13.25
N SER A 146 3.47 -4.00 -13.33
CA SER A 146 4.67 -3.20 -13.50
C SER A 146 4.68 -2.14 -12.40
N TYR A 147 5.38 -2.47 -11.32
CA TYR A 147 5.51 -1.60 -10.16
C TYR A 147 6.88 -0.93 -10.15
N SER A 148 6.88 0.39 -10.11
CA SER A 148 8.06 1.20 -9.79
C SER A 148 7.68 2.35 -8.89
N TYR A 149 8.60 2.82 -8.05
CA TYR A 149 8.41 4.02 -7.24
C TYR A 149 8.53 5.32 -8.04
N LYS A 150 8.97 5.26 -9.30
CA LYS A 150 9.09 6.44 -10.15
C LYS A 150 7.74 7.16 -10.28
N GLY A 151 7.74 8.45 -9.97
CA GLY A 151 6.55 9.29 -10.00
C GLY A 151 5.65 9.16 -8.78
N THR A 152 5.96 8.27 -7.83
CA THR A 152 5.24 8.22 -6.54
C THR A 152 5.50 9.50 -5.77
N VAL A 153 4.43 10.15 -5.32
CA VAL A 153 4.53 11.31 -4.44
C VAL A 153 4.44 10.82 -3.00
N ILE A 154 5.37 11.23 -2.15
CA ILE A 154 5.31 11.03 -0.70
C ILE A 154 5.09 12.36 0.00
N PHE A 155 4.29 12.35 1.05
CA PHE A 155 3.93 13.51 1.85
C PHE A 155 4.37 13.28 3.30
N ASP A 156 4.77 14.37 3.95
CA ASP A 156 5.12 14.43 5.35
C ASP A 156 4.26 15.50 6.02
N ALA A 157 3.14 15.08 6.59
CA ALA A 157 2.19 16.01 7.21
C ALA A 157 2.78 16.75 8.42
N GLN A 158 3.78 16.15 9.09
CA GLN A 158 4.40 16.73 10.27
C GLN A 158 5.36 17.86 9.88
N ASN A 159 6.21 17.62 8.89
CA ASN A 159 7.21 18.59 8.43
C ASN A 159 6.73 19.43 7.24
N ARG A 160 5.46 19.25 6.82
CA ARG A 160 4.79 20.02 5.76
C ARG A 160 5.53 20.00 4.41
N ARG A 161 6.14 18.87 4.10
CA ARG A 161 6.95 18.67 2.88
C ARG A 161 6.40 17.54 2.03
N LEU A 162 6.73 17.58 0.74
CA LEU A 162 6.47 16.49 -0.19
C LEU A 162 7.68 16.22 -1.07
N ALA A 163 7.78 15.00 -1.58
CA ALA A 163 8.81 14.62 -2.53
C ALA A 163 8.23 13.74 -3.63
N VAL A 164 8.87 13.77 -4.80
CA VAL A 164 8.58 12.87 -5.91
C VAL A 164 9.74 11.90 -6.05
N LEU A 165 9.45 10.60 -5.96
CA LEU A 165 10.45 9.54 -6.09
C LEU A 165 10.80 9.29 -7.56
N ASN A 166 12.07 8.96 -7.82
CA ASN A 166 12.57 8.63 -9.17
C ASN A 166 12.84 7.11 -9.33
N GLU A 167 13.41 6.69 -10.46
CA GLU A 167 13.70 5.27 -10.72
C GLU A 167 14.71 4.60 -9.77
N LYS A 168 15.53 5.37 -9.04
CA LYS A 168 16.48 4.80 -8.07
C LYS A 168 15.83 4.47 -6.74
N ALA A 169 14.67 5.05 -6.44
CA ALA A 169 13.95 4.77 -5.21
C ALA A 169 13.62 3.27 -5.07
N SER A 170 13.95 2.69 -3.92
CA SER A 170 13.78 1.25 -3.65
C SER A 170 12.65 0.95 -2.65
N LYS A 171 12.12 1.99 -2.00
CA LYS A 171 11.06 1.93 -0.98
C LYS A 171 10.36 3.29 -0.86
N LEU A 172 9.20 3.30 -0.22
CA LEU A 172 8.55 4.53 0.24
C LEU A 172 9.24 4.99 1.53
N SER A 173 10.12 5.99 1.46
CA SER A 173 10.86 6.47 2.62
C SER A 173 11.37 7.88 2.39
N TRP A 174 11.47 8.64 3.48
CA TRP A 174 12.17 9.93 3.54
C TRP A 174 13.67 9.79 3.85
N ASP A 175 14.14 8.56 4.11
CA ASP A 175 15.52 8.24 4.51
C ASP A 175 16.34 7.65 3.35
N LEU A 176 15.93 7.92 2.11
CA LEU A 176 16.71 7.57 0.91
C LEU A 176 17.80 8.63 0.65
N PRO A 177 18.87 8.27 -0.08
CA PRO A 177 19.83 9.24 -0.58
C PRO A 177 19.15 10.30 -1.47
N GLU A 178 19.71 11.51 -1.51
CA GLU A 178 19.12 12.66 -2.19
C GLU A 178 18.87 12.42 -3.69
N ASP A 179 19.72 11.63 -4.35
CA ASP A 179 19.58 11.31 -5.78
C ASP A 179 18.49 10.27 -6.08
N HIS A 180 17.70 9.83 -5.09
CA HIS A 180 16.51 8.99 -5.25
C HIS A 180 15.21 9.79 -5.38
N TYR A 181 15.28 11.12 -5.31
CA TYR A 181 14.15 12.02 -5.45
C TYR A 181 14.30 12.85 -6.73
N ASP A 182 13.23 12.93 -7.53
CA ASP A 182 13.14 13.88 -8.65
C ASP A 182 12.96 15.32 -8.15
N SER A 183 12.28 15.47 -7.01
CA SER A 183 12.12 16.77 -6.35
C SER A 183 11.78 16.59 -4.87
N ILE A 184 12.21 17.54 -4.05
CA ILE A 184 11.80 17.70 -2.65
C ILE A 184 11.32 19.14 -2.51
N GLN A 185 10.16 19.32 -1.87
CA GLN A 185 9.60 20.63 -1.57
C GLN A 185 9.32 20.74 -0.07
N GLU A 186 10.07 21.63 0.59
CA GLU A 186 9.81 22.07 1.96
C GLU A 186 8.71 23.14 2.00
N ASP A 187 8.01 23.27 3.14
CA ASP A 187 6.86 24.18 3.30
C ASP A 187 5.84 24.10 2.14
N ALA A 188 5.61 22.88 1.66
CA ALA A 188 4.83 22.59 0.46
C ALA A 188 3.34 22.86 0.64
N TYR A 189 2.82 22.70 1.87
CA TYR A 189 1.40 22.84 2.16
C TYR A 189 1.11 23.14 3.64
N ASP A 190 -0.12 23.58 3.91
CA ASP A 190 -0.77 23.53 5.22
C ASP A 190 -1.62 22.26 5.35
N VAL A 191 -1.80 21.77 6.58
CA VAL A 191 -2.64 20.59 6.87
C VAL A 191 -3.96 21.04 7.47
N GLU A 192 -5.07 20.55 6.92
CA GLU A 192 -6.43 20.86 7.37
C GLU A 192 -7.19 19.58 7.74
N LYS A 193 -7.61 19.46 9.01
CA LYS A 193 -8.49 18.38 9.46
C LYS A 193 -9.93 18.74 9.09
N LEU A 194 -10.66 17.78 8.54
CA LEU A 194 -12.05 17.96 8.09
C LEU A 194 -13.09 17.65 9.20
N TRP A 195 -12.69 17.68 10.48
CA TRP A 195 -13.55 17.42 11.65
C TRP A 195 -13.10 18.22 12.87
#